data_AF-S2KTK4-F1
#
_entry.id   AF-S2KTK4-F1
#
_cell.length_a   1.000
_cell.length_b   1.000
_cell.length_c   1.000
_cell.angle_alpha   90.00
_cell.angle_beta   90.00
_cell.angle_gamma   90.00
#
_symmetry.space_group_name_H-M   'P 1'
#
loop_
_entity.id
_entity.type
_entity.pdbx_description
1 polymer ?
#
loop_
_entity_poly.entity_id
_entity_poly.type
_entity_poly.pdbx_seq_one_letter_code
_entity_poly.pdbx_strand_id
1 'polypeptide(L)'
;MKKLLLTLVVAGMCFGMVGCASQKPLTPEEIAAERERQIQMTTRIYEGKTPEEVLLAADRVFRLADDDYNVSHQGTSLQAQRNWLIYIVIAASKGTDTWVVQTFPVENGTKVIAMHNGQEQGINAAPTANFNGGMGVTATTGPMMTNITTSPAIYQLFFARLDNLLGKSPNWITCKEANKLFTDGNLDPFCTVANDRTPDGKSAVQRNRELEQANQ
;
A
#
# COMPACT_ATOMS: atom_id res chain seq x y z
N MET A 1 4.85 -65.43 45.74
CA MET A 1 3.81 -65.52 44.68
C MET A 1 3.73 -64.13 44.03
N LYS A 2 4.35 -63.86 42.86
CA LYS A 2 3.75 -63.88 41.49
C LYS A 2 2.34 -63.25 41.51
N LYS A 3 1.99 -62.15 40.84
CA LYS A 3 2.16 -61.69 39.43
C LYS A 3 1.96 -60.15 39.38
N LEU A 4 2.76 -59.33 38.68
CA LEU A 4 2.84 -59.05 37.23
C LEU A 4 1.78 -58.06 36.68
N LEU A 5 2.29 -56.89 36.26
CA LEU A 5 1.88 -55.94 35.20
C LEU A 5 0.44 -55.36 35.12
N LEU A 6 0.36 -54.02 35.10
CA LEU A 6 -0.30 -53.30 34.00
C LEU A 6 0.36 -51.93 33.77
N THR A 7 0.67 -51.65 32.51
CA THR A 7 1.43 -50.51 31.97
C THR A 7 0.45 -49.50 31.34
N LEU A 8 0.65 -48.19 31.56
CA LEU A 8 0.04 -47.06 30.82
C LEU A 8 1.03 -45.89 30.92
N VAL A 9 2.00 -45.74 30.01
CA VAL A 9 1.98 -45.05 28.69
C VAL A 9 1.64 -43.55 28.76
N VAL A 10 2.71 -42.74 28.85
CA VAL A 10 3.14 -41.60 27.99
C VAL A 10 2.31 -40.30 27.89
N ALA A 11 3.10 -39.20 27.75
CA ALA A 11 2.80 -37.85 27.26
C ALA A 11 2.21 -36.88 28.29
N GLY A 12 2.80 -35.71 28.58
CA GLY A 12 3.64 -34.87 27.73
C GLY A 12 3.09 -33.45 27.81
N MET A 13 3.26 -32.79 28.95
CA MET A 13 2.74 -31.43 29.18
C MET A 13 3.84 -30.40 28.86
N CYS A 14 4.20 -30.31 27.58
CA CYS A 14 4.91 -29.18 27.00
C CYS A 14 3.92 -28.45 26.09
N PHE A 15 3.00 -27.66 26.68
CA PHE A 15 2.16 -26.76 25.88
C PHE A 15 2.97 -25.53 25.50
N GLY A 16 3.62 -25.68 24.33
CA GLY A 16 3.91 -24.68 23.32
C GLY A 16 4.01 -23.23 23.77
N MET A 17 5.24 -22.80 24.04
CA MET A 17 5.66 -21.47 23.57
C MET A 17 5.37 -21.45 22.06
N VAL A 18 4.37 -20.68 21.65
CA VAL A 18 4.18 -20.29 20.25
C VAL A 18 5.36 -19.38 19.93
N GLY A 19 6.50 -20.00 19.64
CA GLY A 19 7.68 -19.31 19.18
C GLY A 19 7.29 -18.59 17.89
N CYS A 20 7.64 -17.30 17.83
CA CYS A 20 7.74 -16.58 16.57
C CYS A 20 8.41 -17.52 15.57
N ALA A 21 7.66 -17.99 14.58
CA ALA A 21 8.21 -18.81 13.52
C ALA A 21 9.38 -18.02 12.94
N SER A 22 10.61 -18.47 13.22
CA SER A 22 11.81 -17.84 12.69
C SER A 22 11.68 -17.94 11.18
N GLN A 23 11.40 -16.82 10.52
CA GLN A 23 11.39 -16.77 9.07
C GLN A 23 12.76 -17.28 8.63
N LYS A 24 12.77 -18.30 7.76
CA LYS A 24 14.01 -18.86 7.23
C LYS A 24 14.85 -17.68 6.71
N PRO A 25 16.07 -17.47 7.21
CA PRO A 25 16.91 -16.39 6.70
C PRO A 25 17.13 -16.64 5.21
N LEU A 26 16.83 -15.62 4.41
CA LEU A 26 17.05 -15.66 2.96
C LEU A 26 18.54 -15.90 2.69
N THR A 27 18.83 -16.70 1.68
CA THR A 27 20.19 -16.85 1.17
C THR A 27 20.68 -15.53 0.56
N PRO A 28 22.00 -15.30 0.47
CA PRO A 28 22.53 -14.09 -0.16
C PRO A 28 22.03 -13.88 -1.60
N GLU A 29 21.82 -14.96 -2.35
CA GLU A 29 21.27 -14.91 -3.71
C GLU A 29 19.80 -14.47 -3.72
N GLU A 30 18.97 -15.02 -2.82
CA GLU A 30 17.57 -14.61 -2.66
C GLU A 30 17.45 -13.14 -2.22
N ILE A 31 18.36 -12.66 -1.35
CA ILE A 31 18.43 -11.25 -0.95
C ILE A 31 18.79 -10.36 -2.15
N ALA A 32 19.76 -10.77 -2.97
CA ALA A 32 20.15 -10.01 -4.15
C ALA A 32 19.02 -9.94 -5.19
N ALA A 33 18.34 -11.06 -5.42
CA ALA A 33 17.19 -11.14 -6.33
C ALA A 33 16.01 -10.27 -5.87
N GLU A 34 15.67 -10.30 -4.57
CA GLU A 34 14.60 -9.47 -4.02
C GLU A 34 14.95 -7.98 -4.08
N ARG A 35 16.21 -7.62 -3.81
CA ARG A 35 16.68 -6.23 -3.96
C ARG A 35 16.53 -5.74 -5.40
N GLU A 36 16.92 -6.55 -6.37
CA GLU A 36 16.81 -6.20 -7.78
C GLU A 36 15.34 -6.04 -8.20
N ARG A 37 14.47 -6.96 -7.76
CA ARG A 37 13.02 -6.85 -7.95
C ARG A 37 12.48 -5.53 -7.40
N GLN A 38 12.86 -5.17 -6.16
CA GLN A 38 12.43 -3.91 -5.53
C GLN A 38 12.92 -2.69 -6.29
N ILE A 39 14.17 -2.68 -6.75
CA ILE A 39 14.71 -1.58 -7.56
C ILE A 39 13.91 -1.44 -8.86
N GLN A 40 13.63 -2.54 -9.55
CA GLN A 40 12.86 -2.52 -10.80
C GLN A 40 11.42 -2.03 -10.62
N MET A 41 10.81 -2.22 -9.45
CA MET A 41 9.46 -1.72 -9.20
C MET A 41 9.44 -0.24 -8.79
N THR A 42 10.41 0.17 -7.98
CA THR A 42 10.44 1.49 -7.33
C THR A 42 11.20 2.55 -8.11
N THR A 43 11.95 2.16 -9.15
CA THR A 43 12.87 3.06 -9.86
C THR A 43 12.48 3.25 -11.31
N ARG A 44 12.48 4.50 -11.79
CA ARG A 44 12.37 4.85 -13.21
C ARG A 44 13.38 5.92 -13.59
N ILE A 45 13.74 5.99 -14.88
CA ILE A 45 14.54 7.09 -15.42
C ILE A 45 13.68 7.82 -16.45
N TYR A 46 13.52 9.13 -16.26
CA TYR A 46 12.83 10.00 -17.20
C TYR A 46 13.85 10.82 -17.98
N GLU A 47 14.10 10.39 -19.21
CA GLU A 47 14.98 11.11 -20.13
C GLU A 47 14.43 12.49 -20.50
N GLY A 48 15.33 13.47 -20.53
CA GLY A 48 15.02 14.86 -20.87
C GLY A 48 14.15 15.59 -19.85
N LYS A 49 13.92 15.00 -18.66
CA LYS A 49 13.18 15.63 -17.57
C LYS A 49 14.12 16.03 -16.45
N THR A 50 13.91 17.23 -15.92
CA THR A 50 14.62 17.74 -14.74
C THR A 50 14.02 17.17 -13.45
N PRO A 51 14.79 17.13 -12.34
CA PRO A 51 14.27 16.72 -11.04
C PRO A 51 13.01 17.49 -10.62
N GLU A 52 12.98 18.80 -10.85
CA GLU A 52 11.85 19.65 -10.51
C GLU A 52 10.58 19.30 -11.31
N GLU A 53 10.69 19.11 -12.63
CA GLU A 53 9.54 18.71 -13.46
C GLU A 53 8.94 17.38 -12.99
N VAL A 54 9.80 16.42 -12.63
CA VAL A 54 9.36 15.13 -12.09
C VAL A 54 8.66 15.31 -10.75
N LEU A 55 9.23 16.06 -9.81
CA LEU A 55 8.64 16.25 -8.48
C LEU A 55 7.30 16.98 -8.55
N LEU A 56 7.16 18.00 -9.42
CA LEU A 56 5.89 18.69 -9.65
C LEU A 56 4.84 17.77 -10.27
N ALA A 57 5.23 16.92 -11.22
CA ALA A 57 4.33 15.92 -11.78
C ALA A 57 3.92 14.88 -10.72
N ALA A 58 4.86 14.42 -9.89
CA ALA A 58 4.58 13.47 -8.82
C ALA A 58 3.68 14.06 -7.72
N ASP A 59 3.85 15.33 -7.32
CA ASP A 59 2.89 16.04 -6.46
C ASP A 59 1.49 15.95 -7.04
N ARG A 60 1.36 16.28 -8.33
CA ARG A 60 0.08 16.25 -9.03
C ARG A 60 -0.53 14.84 -9.10
N VAL A 61 0.28 13.77 -9.15
CA VAL A 61 -0.25 12.39 -9.01
C VAL A 61 -0.99 12.23 -7.68
N PHE A 62 -0.40 12.67 -6.56
CA PHE A 62 -1.02 12.56 -5.24
C PHE A 62 -2.28 13.42 -5.12
N ARG A 63 -2.24 14.67 -5.57
CA ARG A 63 -3.42 15.58 -5.56
C ARG A 63 -4.57 15.08 -6.43
N LEU A 64 -4.29 14.37 -7.52
CA LEU A 64 -5.32 13.77 -8.37
C LEU A 64 -5.86 12.47 -7.78
N ALA A 65 -5.04 11.71 -7.05
CA ALA A 65 -5.51 10.52 -6.36
C ALA A 65 -6.51 10.87 -5.25
N ASP A 66 -6.15 11.82 -4.39
CA ASP A 66 -6.93 12.16 -3.22
C ASP A 66 -6.67 13.60 -2.74
N ASP A 67 -7.69 14.26 -2.20
CA ASP A 67 -7.54 15.58 -1.59
C ASP A 67 -6.89 15.49 -0.20
N ASP A 68 -7.01 14.33 0.44
CA ASP A 68 -6.47 14.08 1.79
C ASP A 68 -4.94 13.93 1.80
N TYR A 69 -4.29 13.91 0.64
CA TYR A 69 -2.84 13.95 0.54
C TYR A 69 -2.27 15.33 0.90
N ASN A 70 -1.54 15.40 2.00
CA ASN A 70 -0.63 16.49 2.32
C ASN A 70 0.73 16.22 1.68
N VAL A 71 1.16 17.11 0.78
CA VAL A 71 2.41 16.98 0.03
C VAL A 71 3.38 18.08 0.47
N SER A 72 4.60 17.67 0.82
CA SER A 72 5.71 18.56 1.17
C SER A 72 6.91 18.28 0.26
N HIS A 73 7.60 19.35 -0.15
CA HIS A 73 8.79 19.28 -0.99
C HIS A 73 10.03 19.59 -0.17
N GLN A 74 11.10 18.84 -0.37
CA GLN A 74 12.39 19.06 0.27
C GLN A 74 13.53 18.74 -0.69
N GLY A 75 14.15 19.78 -1.26
CA GLY A 75 15.26 19.63 -2.18
C GLY A 75 14.91 18.77 -3.39
N THR A 76 15.60 17.65 -3.56
CA THR A 76 15.35 16.67 -4.63
C THR A 76 14.37 15.57 -4.24
N SER A 77 13.50 15.83 -3.25
CA SER A 77 12.52 14.86 -2.78
C SER A 77 11.16 15.51 -2.50
N LEU A 78 10.12 14.69 -2.54
CA LEU A 78 8.81 15.03 -2.01
C LEU A 78 8.33 13.93 -1.06
N GLN A 79 7.56 14.33 -0.05
CA GLN A 79 6.84 13.42 0.83
C GLN A 79 5.34 13.71 0.73
N ALA A 80 4.55 12.68 0.48
CA ALA A 80 3.09 12.77 0.43
C ALA A 80 2.49 11.85 1.49
N GLN A 81 1.62 12.39 2.33
CA GLN A 81 0.97 11.63 3.41
C GLN A 81 -0.54 11.84 3.38
N ARG A 82 -1.32 10.77 3.58
CA ARG A 82 -2.75 10.88 3.87
C ARG A 82 -3.15 9.97 5.02
N ASN A 83 -4.20 10.37 5.73
CA ASN A 83 -4.89 9.52 6.68
C ASN A 83 -6.23 9.11 6.07
N TRP A 84 -6.66 7.88 6.31
CA TRP A 84 -7.93 7.38 5.80
C TRP A 84 -8.69 6.62 6.88
N LEU A 85 -10.02 6.59 6.75
CA LEU A 85 -10.93 5.85 7.61
C LEU A 85 -12.01 5.23 6.72
N ILE A 86 -12.11 3.90 6.75
CA ILE A 86 -13.20 3.14 6.17
C ILE A 86 -14.13 2.76 7.32
N TYR A 87 -15.40 3.14 7.22
CA TYR A 87 -16.41 2.77 8.19
C TYR A 87 -17.55 2.02 7.49
N ILE A 88 -17.76 0.76 7.86
CA ILE A 88 -18.85 -0.08 7.38
C ILE A 88 -19.58 -0.63 8.61
N VAL A 89 -20.41 0.18 9.26
CA VAL A 89 -21.40 -0.10 10.35
C VAL A 89 -20.98 -1.12 11.44
N ILE A 90 -20.67 -2.35 11.07
CA ILE A 90 -20.17 -3.46 11.91
C ILE A 90 -18.64 -3.50 12.05
N ALA A 91 -17.89 -2.80 11.20
CA ALA A 91 -16.43 -2.76 11.22
C ALA A 91 -15.91 -1.38 10.75
N ALA A 92 -14.74 -1.00 11.25
CA ALA A 92 -14.01 0.13 10.70
C ALA A 92 -12.52 -0.18 10.61
N SER A 93 -11.85 0.41 9.63
CA SER A 93 -10.40 0.37 9.50
C SER A 93 -9.89 1.78 9.27
N LYS A 94 -8.75 2.12 9.86
CA LYS A 94 -8.08 3.39 9.61
C LYS A 94 -6.62 3.15 9.30
N GLY A 95 -6.03 4.08 8.59
CA GLY A 95 -4.61 3.99 8.30
C GLY A 95 -3.98 5.30 7.87
N THR A 96 -2.67 5.22 7.69
CA THR A 96 -1.83 6.30 7.20
C THR A 96 -0.98 5.76 6.06
N ASP A 97 -1.07 6.41 4.91
CA ASP A 97 -0.17 6.17 3.78
C ASP A 97 0.89 7.26 3.75
N THR A 98 2.16 6.88 3.71
CA THR A 98 3.28 7.80 3.52
C THR A 98 4.07 7.39 2.29
N TRP A 99 4.25 8.33 1.37
CA TRP A 99 5.08 8.19 0.19
C TRP A 99 6.30 9.10 0.28
N VAL A 100 7.44 8.62 -0.20
CA VAL A 100 8.64 9.40 -0.43
C VAL A 100 9.06 9.20 -1.87
N VAL A 101 9.17 10.28 -2.63
CA VAL A 101 9.69 10.27 -4.00
C VAL A 101 10.99 11.04 -3.99
N GLN A 102 12.07 10.39 -4.43
CA GLN A 102 13.39 10.99 -4.54
C GLN A 102 13.80 11.06 -6.00
N THR A 103 14.47 12.14 -6.36
CA THR A 103 14.99 12.38 -7.70
C THR A 103 16.50 12.57 -7.65
N PHE A 104 17.17 12.06 -8.67
CA PHE A 104 18.61 12.19 -8.85
C PHE A 104 18.88 12.59 -10.30
N PRO A 105 19.61 13.69 -10.56
CA PRO A 105 20.02 14.02 -11.91
C PRO A 105 20.97 12.95 -12.44
N VAL A 106 20.78 12.54 -13.70
CA VAL A 106 21.64 11.64 -14.46
C VAL A 106 21.95 12.26 -15.82
N GLU A 107 22.96 11.76 -16.53
CA GLU A 107 23.55 12.40 -17.74
C GLU A 107 22.52 12.91 -18.75
N ASN A 108 21.42 12.18 -18.98
CA ASN A 108 20.36 12.56 -19.93
C ASN A 108 18.94 12.60 -19.32
N GLY A 109 18.81 12.82 -18.02
CA GLY A 109 17.48 12.91 -17.40
C GLY A 109 17.48 12.84 -15.89
N THR A 110 16.40 12.30 -15.35
CA THR A 110 16.22 12.17 -13.90
C THR A 110 15.88 10.74 -13.53
N LYS A 111 16.68 10.16 -12.64
CA LYS A 111 16.32 8.91 -11.95
C LYS A 111 15.37 9.24 -10.81
N VAL A 112 14.30 8.45 -10.70
CA VAL A 112 13.22 8.60 -9.72
C VAL A 112 13.14 7.34 -8.91
N ILE A 113 13.05 7.47 -7.60
CA ILE A 113 12.82 6.37 -6.67
C ILE A 113 11.59 6.71 -5.85
N ALA A 114 10.56 5.86 -5.88
CA ALA A 114 9.36 6.00 -5.09
C ALA A 114 9.31 4.91 -4.02
N MET A 115 8.97 5.28 -2.79
CA MET A 115 8.82 4.38 -1.66
C MET A 115 7.51 4.67 -0.94
N HIS A 116 6.78 3.62 -0.59
CA HIS A 116 5.56 3.71 0.22
C HIS A 116 5.76 3.07 1.59
N ASN A 117 5.05 3.58 2.59
CA ASN A 117 4.89 2.96 3.88
C ASN A 117 3.43 3.17 4.32
N GLY A 118 2.70 2.07 4.44
CA GLY A 118 1.32 2.05 4.90
C GLY A 118 1.24 1.50 6.32
N GLN A 119 0.43 2.14 7.15
CA GLN A 119 0.08 1.64 8.47
C GLN A 119 -1.44 1.48 8.55
N GLU A 120 -1.93 0.30 8.90
CA GLU A 120 -3.36 0.01 9.02
C GLU A 120 -3.72 -0.54 10.40
N GLN A 121 -4.85 -0.08 10.93
CA GLN A 121 -5.44 -0.50 12.18
C GLN A 121 -6.92 -0.83 12.00
N GLY A 122 -7.27 -2.06 12.34
CA GLY A 122 -8.67 -2.49 12.42
C GLY A 122 -9.28 -2.02 13.73
N ILE A 123 -10.49 -1.48 13.66
CA ILE A 123 -11.30 -1.06 14.80
C ILE A 123 -12.40 -2.11 15.00
N ASN A 124 -12.29 -2.84 16.10
CA ASN A 124 -13.23 -3.92 16.45
C ASN A 124 -13.99 -3.57 17.74
N ALA A 125 -15.27 -3.96 17.77
CA ALA A 125 -16.08 -3.91 18.98
C ALA A 125 -15.62 -5.01 19.95
N ALA A 126 -15.15 -4.62 21.13
CA ALA A 126 -14.79 -5.55 22.20
C ALA A 126 -15.76 -5.39 23.38
N PRO A 127 -16.28 -6.50 23.94
CA PRO A 127 -17.05 -6.46 25.16
C PRO A 127 -16.17 -5.99 26.33
N THR A 128 -16.67 -5.06 27.14
CA THR A 128 -16.00 -4.59 28.36
C THR A 128 -16.91 -4.74 29.55
N ALA A 129 -16.37 -5.16 30.70
CA ALA A 129 -17.11 -5.11 31.96
C ALA A 129 -17.29 -3.66 32.42
N ASN A 130 -18.52 -3.31 32.80
CA ASN A 130 -18.87 -1.97 33.29
C ASN A 130 -18.74 -1.98 34.82
N PHE A 131 -18.47 -0.82 35.42
CA PHE A 131 -18.40 -0.68 36.89
C PHE A 131 -19.70 -1.08 37.63
N ASN A 132 -20.84 -1.15 36.93
CA ASN A 132 -22.13 -1.59 37.49
C ASN A 132 -22.44 -3.09 37.28
N GLY A 133 -21.45 -3.92 36.92
CA GLY A 133 -21.66 -5.37 36.74
C GLY A 133 -22.42 -5.75 35.46
N GLY A 134 -22.57 -4.81 34.52
CA GLY A 134 -23.09 -5.07 33.17
C GLY A 134 -21.98 -5.32 32.15
N MET A 135 -22.39 -5.70 30.94
CA MET A 135 -21.52 -5.79 29.77
C MET A 135 -21.77 -4.59 28.85
N GLY A 136 -20.70 -3.94 28.43
CA GLY A 136 -20.68 -2.79 27.52
C GLY A 136 -19.84 -3.14 26.31
N VAL A 137 -19.78 -2.23 25.35
CA VAL A 137 -18.98 -2.39 24.13
C VAL A 137 -18.04 -1.19 24.03
N THR A 138 -16.75 -1.43 23.86
CA THR A 138 -15.76 -0.40 23.55
C THR A 138 -15.11 -0.67 22.20
N ALA A 139 -14.64 0.38 21.54
CA ALA A 139 -13.80 0.25 20.35
C ALA A 139 -12.37 -0.12 20.78
N THR A 140 -11.82 -1.19 20.19
CA THR A 140 -10.42 -1.58 20.36
C THR A 140 -9.72 -1.56 19.01
N THR A 141 -8.46 -1.11 19.02
CA THR A 141 -7.61 -1.10 17.82
C THR A 141 -6.65 -2.27 17.85
N GLY A 142 -6.57 -3.02 16.76
CA GLY A 142 -5.56 -4.05 16.53
C GLY A 142 -4.75 -3.74 15.28
N PRO A 143 -3.44 -4.08 15.23
CA PRO A 143 -2.68 -4.00 14.00
C PRO A 143 -3.29 -4.94 12.97
N MET A 144 -3.49 -4.46 11.74
CA MET A 144 -3.80 -5.33 10.62
C MET A 144 -2.49 -5.70 9.92
N MET A 145 -2.37 -6.96 9.50
CA MET A 145 -1.22 -7.41 8.70
C MET A 145 -1.28 -6.72 7.34
N THR A 146 -0.63 -5.56 7.25
CA THR A 146 -0.27 -4.95 5.98
C THR A 146 1.17 -5.37 5.72
N ASN A 147 1.37 -6.23 4.72
CA ASN A 147 2.73 -6.51 4.26
C ASN A 147 3.32 -5.20 3.74
N ILE A 148 4.31 -4.68 4.46
CA ILE A 148 5.08 -3.50 4.10
C ILE A 148 5.70 -3.74 2.71
N THR A 149 5.26 -2.93 1.75
CA THR A 149 5.96 -2.49 0.54
C THR A 149 6.77 -3.48 -0.31
N THR A 150 6.17 -4.62 -0.67
CA THR A 150 6.70 -5.48 -1.76
C THR A 150 5.69 -5.75 -2.87
N SER A 151 4.55 -5.05 -2.87
CA SER A 151 3.50 -5.19 -3.90
C SER A 151 3.82 -4.32 -5.13
N PRO A 152 4.03 -4.90 -6.33
CA PRO A 152 4.30 -4.12 -7.54
C PRO A 152 3.16 -3.17 -7.94
N ALA A 153 1.90 -3.55 -7.69
CA ALA A 153 0.73 -2.85 -8.24
C ALA A 153 0.67 -1.35 -7.87
N ILE A 154 0.95 -0.98 -6.61
CA ILE A 154 0.96 0.45 -6.20
C ILE A 154 1.97 1.27 -6.98
N TYR A 155 3.17 0.70 -7.23
CA TYR A 155 4.24 1.40 -7.92
C TYR A 155 3.97 1.48 -9.42
N GLN A 156 3.40 0.42 -9.99
CA GLN A 156 2.95 0.43 -11.38
C GLN A 156 1.91 1.52 -11.62
N LEU A 157 0.93 1.67 -10.72
CA LEU A 157 -0.07 2.73 -10.82
C LEU A 157 0.56 4.13 -10.67
N PHE A 158 1.43 4.31 -9.67
CA PHE A 158 2.15 5.58 -9.47
C PHE A 158 2.91 5.98 -10.74
N PHE A 159 3.72 5.07 -11.28
CA PHE A 159 4.54 5.35 -12.46
C PHE A 159 3.71 5.51 -13.73
N ALA A 160 2.63 4.74 -13.92
CA ALA A 160 1.75 4.94 -15.07
C ALA A 160 1.08 6.33 -15.08
N ARG A 161 0.70 6.84 -13.91
CA ARG A 161 0.16 8.21 -13.77
C ARG A 161 1.23 9.28 -13.96
N LEU A 162 2.43 9.03 -13.44
CA LEU A 162 3.57 9.93 -13.62
C LEU A 162 4.01 9.99 -15.10
N ASP A 163 4.05 8.86 -15.79
CA ASP A 163 4.30 8.75 -17.24
C ASP A 163 3.32 9.61 -18.03
N ASN A 164 2.05 9.61 -17.64
CA ASN A 164 1.05 10.45 -18.30
C ASN A 164 1.31 11.94 -18.11
N LEU A 165 1.57 12.38 -16.89
CA LEU A 165 1.83 13.80 -16.59
C LEU A 165 3.14 14.30 -17.21
N LEU A 166 4.12 13.41 -17.39
CA LEU A 166 5.39 13.72 -18.04
C LEU A 166 5.34 13.57 -19.58
N GLY A 167 4.19 13.18 -20.14
CA GLY A 167 3.97 13.06 -21.58
C GLY A 167 4.61 11.81 -22.22
N LYS A 168 4.97 10.80 -21.42
CA LYS A 168 5.48 9.50 -21.89
C LYS A 168 4.35 8.53 -22.27
N SER A 169 3.16 8.72 -21.70
CA SER A 169 1.95 7.94 -22.02
C SER A 169 0.76 8.87 -22.27
N PRO A 170 -0.06 8.65 -23.31
CA PRO A 170 -1.28 9.41 -23.51
C PRO A 170 -2.40 9.01 -22.54
N ASN A 171 -2.27 7.86 -21.87
CA ASN A 171 -3.36 7.26 -21.08
C ASN A 171 -3.18 7.52 -19.59
N TRP A 172 -4.21 8.08 -18.96
CA TRP A 172 -4.32 8.17 -17.50
C TRP A 172 -5.04 6.94 -16.96
N ILE A 173 -4.38 6.18 -16.09
CA ILE A 173 -4.95 4.96 -15.50
C ILE A 173 -5.77 5.30 -14.25
N THR A 174 -7.09 5.13 -14.35
CA THR A 174 -8.02 5.23 -13.21
C THR A 174 -7.90 4.01 -12.30
N CYS A 175 -8.44 4.09 -11.08
CA CYS A 175 -8.47 2.95 -10.17
C CYS A 175 -9.29 1.77 -10.70
N LYS A 176 -10.37 2.03 -11.47
CA LYS A 176 -11.16 0.96 -12.13
C LYS A 176 -10.30 0.18 -13.14
N GLU A 177 -9.44 0.87 -13.89
CA GLU A 177 -8.53 0.26 -14.87
C GLU A 177 -7.35 -0.41 -14.18
N ALA A 178 -6.77 0.25 -13.17
CA ALA A 178 -5.66 -0.28 -12.38
C ALA A 178 -6.00 -1.64 -11.76
N ASN A 179 -7.21 -1.80 -11.20
CA ASN A 179 -7.68 -3.08 -10.65
C ASN A 179 -7.74 -4.22 -11.67
N LYS A 180 -7.82 -3.91 -12.97
CA LYS A 180 -7.80 -4.91 -14.04
C LYS A 180 -6.37 -5.19 -14.55
N LEU A 181 -5.52 -4.17 -14.56
CA LEU A 181 -4.18 -4.21 -15.14
C LEU A 181 -3.11 -4.68 -14.14
N PHE A 182 -3.24 -4.29 -12.88
CA PHE A 182 -2.24 -4.48 -11.84
C PHE A 182 -2.81 -5.39 -10.74
N THR A 183 -2.68 -6.69 -10.94
CA THR A 183 -3.28 -7.71 -10.06
C THR A 183 -2.32 -8.22 -8.98
N ASP A 184 -1.02 -7.96 -9.11
CA ASP A 184 -0.01 -8.37 -8.12
C ASP A 184 0.17 -7.27 -7.07
N GLY A 185 -0.72 -7.25 -6.09
CA GLY A 185 -0.60 -6.42 -4.90
C GLY A 185 -1.81 -5.56 -4.57
N ASN A 186 -1.62 -4.67 -3.59
CA ASN A 186 -2.64 -3.73 -3.16
C ASN A 186 -2.64 -2.47 -4.04
N LEU A 187 -3.78 -1.80 -4.19
CA LEU A 187 -3.92 -0.46 -4.80
C LEU A 187 -4.50 0.57 -3.83
N ASP A 188 -4.83 0.17 -2.60
CA ASP A 188 -5.48 1.00 -1.58
C ASP A 188 -4.86 2.38 -1.42
N PRO A 189 -3.51 2.56 -1.40
CA PRO A 189 -2.90 3.87 -1.24
C PRO A 189 -3.36 4.90 -2.29
N PHE A 190 -3.80 4.47 -3.47
CA PHE A 190 -4.33 5.38 -4.49
C PHE A 190 -5.82 5.22 -4.75
N CYS A 191 -6.44 4.13 -4.29
CA CYS A 191 -7.76 3.72 -4.76
C CYS A 191 -8.82 3.53 -3.67
N THR A 192 -8.40 3.39 -2.41
CA THR A 192 -9.34 3.27 -1.30
C THR A 192 -9.65 4.64 -0.73
N VAL A 193 -10.96 4.89 -0.56
CA VAL A 193 -11.58 6.18 -0.21
C VAL A 193 -11.11 7.37 -1.06
N ALA A 194 -10.54 7.08 -2.24
CA ALA A 194 -9.87 8.04 -3.08
C ALA A 194 -10.85 8.79 -4.01
N ASN A 195 -10.48 10.01 -4.38
CA ASN A 195 -11.22 10.82 -5.35
C ASN A 195 -11.04 10.32 -6.79
N ASP A 196 -9.86 9.73 -7.10
CA ASP A 196 -9.51 9.16 -8.40
C ASP A 196 -9.81 10.10 -9.59
N ARG A 197 -9.31 11.35 -9.51
CA ARG A 197 -9.53 12.37 -10.55
C ARG A 197 -8.60 12.17 -11.73
N THR A 198 -9.05 12.64 -12.89
CA THR A 198 -8.25 12.66 -14.12
C THR A 198 -7.64 14.06 -14.35
N PRO A 199 -6.53 14.17 -15.12
CA PRO A 199 -5.82 15.45 -15.28
C PRO A 199 -6.64 16.60 -15.89
N ASP A 200 -7.70 16.28 -16.64
CA ASP A 200 -8.67 17.22 -17.22
C ASP A 200 -9.82 17.59 -16.27
N GLY A 201 -9.73 17.21 -14.99
CA GLY A 201 -10.69 17.60 -13.94
C GLY A 201 -11.98 16.77 -13.91
N LYS A 202 -12.10 15.75 -14.76
CA LYS A 202 -13.23 14.82 -14.71
C LYS A 202 -13.05 13.81 -13.56
N SER A 203 -14.14 13.33 -13.01
CA SER A 203 -14.11 12.17 -12.12
C SER A 203 -13.88 10.89 -12.93
N ALA A 204 -13.32 9.84 -12.31
CA ALA A 204 -13.21 8.53 -12.94
C ALA A 204 -14.58 8.02 -13.44
N VAL A 205 -15.69 8.33 -12.75
CA VAL A 205 -17.05 7.96 -13.18
C VAL A 205 -17.43 8.63 -14.50
N GLN A 206 -17.13 9.93 -14.64
CA GLN A 206 -17.42 10.69 -15.87
C GLN A 206 -16.63 10.13 -17.05
N ARG A 207 -15.32 9.88 -16.89
CA ARG A 207 -14.48 9.31 -17.95
C ARG A 207 -14.92 7.89 -18.34
N ASN A 208 -15.26 7.04 -17.37
CA ASN A 208 -15.74 5.69 -17.66
C ASN A 208 -17.01 5.69 -18.51
N ARG A 209 -17.96 6.60 -18.23
CA ARG A 209 -19.17 6.75 -19.05
C ARG A 209 -18.85 7.19 -20.49
N GLU A 210 -17.91 8.10 -20.67
CA GLU A 210 -17.48 8.55 -22.00
C GLU A 210 -16.84 7.42 -22.80
N LEU A 211 -15.98 6.61 -22.17
CA LEU A 211 -15.38 5.43 -22.80
C LEU A 211 -16.42 4.36 -23.14
N GLU A 212 -17.41 4.14 -22.29
CA GLU A 212 -18.52 3.22 -22.55
C GLU A 212 -19.41 3.71 -23.70
N GLN A 213 -19.61 5.03 -23.83
CA GLN A 213 -20.35 5.64 -24.94
C GLN A 213 -19.57 5.67 -26.25
N ALA A 214 -18.26 5.84 -26.21
CA ALA A 214 -17.40 5.86 -27.40
C ALA A 214 -17.19 4.47 -28.04
N ASN A 215 -17.45 3.40 -27.28
CA ASN A 215 -17.33 2.00 -27.72
C ASN A 215 -18.67 1.37 -28.14
N GLN A 216 -19.76 2.16 -28.20
CA GLN A 216 -21.07 1.80 -28.75
C GLN A 216 -21.25 2.40 -30.13
#